data_AF-A0A554R7N2-F1
#
_entry.id   AF-A0A554R7N2-F1
#
_cell.length_a   1.000
_cell.length_b   1.000
_cell.length_c   1.000
_cell.angle_alpha   90.00
_cell.angle_beta   90.00
_cell.angle_gamma   90.00
#
_symmetry.space_group_name_H-M   'P 1'
#
loop_
_entity.id
_entity.type
_entity.pdbx_description
1 polymer ?
#
loop_
_entity_poly.entity_id
_entity_poly.type
_entity_poly.pdbx_seq_one_letter_code
_entity_poly.pdbx_strand_id
1 'polypeptide(L)'
;MKPNALRRRVPLTSRRTGTVNWGRGLDRQLVPDFLLGLDELVDNHKYRCSPDNLQDTEDLGDDWGKVARQQPAGGIAHMFVDAYLPFAENGSGAVLYVDTRGGEQQGCVRDVGWEGADEADPISKSLTDYVNSVRISIASGAEHSGMLPAVEDGALIWEVDYSDRQPSAGASA
;
A
#
# COMPACT_ATOMS: atom_id res chain seq x y z
N MET A 1 12.20 -15.32 -42.19
CA MET A 1 11.82 -13.91 -42.46
C MET A 1 10.89 -13.47 -41.33
N LYS A 2 11.32 -12.54 -40.48
CA LYS A 2 10.49 -11.98 -39.39
C LYS A 2 9.61 -10.87 -39.95
N PRO A 3 8.33 -10.74 -39.57
CA PRO A 3 7.55 -9.55 -39.88
C PRO A 3 7.83 -8.42 -38.90
N ASN A 4 7.90 -7.21 -39.46
CA ASN A 4 7.97 -5.92 -38.79
C ASN A 4 6.70 -5.66 -37.97
N ALA A 5 6.86 -5.24 -36.72
CA ALA A 5 5.82 -4.53 -35.98
C ALA A 5 6.28 -3.08 -35.74
N LEU A 6 5.52 -2.14 -36.30
CA LEU A 6 5.69 -0.70 -36.13
C LEU A 6 5.75 -0.34 -34.63
N ARG A 7 6.90 0.11 -34.16
CA ARG A 7 7.03 0.78 -32.85
C ARG A 7 6.57 2.23 -33.00
N ARG A 8 5.35 2.55 -32.54
CA ARG A 8 4.96 3.93 -32.25
C ARG A 8 5.63 4.33 -30.94
N ARG A 9 6.63 5.23 -31.01
CA ARG A 9 7.13 5.95 -29.83
C ARG A 9 6.04 6.92 -29.37
N VAL A 10 5.66 6.84 -28.10
CA VAL A 10 4.90 7.90 -27.43
C VAL A 10 5.86 8.59 -26.45
N PRO A 11 6.01 9.92 -26.46
CA PRO A 11 6.95 10.62 -25.59
C PRO A 11 6.48 10.59 -24.13
N LEU A 12 7.45 10.57 -23.21
CA LEU A 12 7.26 10.82 -21.78
C LEU A 12 6.72 12.24 -21.57
N THR A 13 5.40 12.38 -21.55
CA THR A 13 4.64 13.48 -20.92
C THR A 13 3.16 13.20 -21.17
N SER A 14 2.59 12.24 -20.44
CA SER A 14 1.15 12.11 -20.33
C SER A 14 0.84 11.37 -19.03
N ARG A 15 0.30 12.10 -18.05
CA ARG A 15 -0.62 11.49 -17.08
C ARG A 15 -1.62 10.66 -17.89
N ARG A 16 -1.64 9.35 -17.68
CA ARG A 16 -2.72 8.49 -18.15
C ARG A 16 -3.35 7.87 -16.92
N THR A 17 -4.51 8.40 -16.59
CA THR A 17 -5.63 7.65 -16.02
C THR A 17 -5.88 6.42 -16.88
N GLY A 18 -5.23 5.31 -16.52
CA GLY A 18 -5.57 3.98 -17.00
C GLY A 18 -6.40 3.30 -15.93
N THR A 19 -7.73 3.36 -16.05
CA THR A 19 -8.63 2.63 -15.16
C THR A 19 -8.48 1.14 -15.47
N VAL A 20 -7.71 0.42 -14.66
CA VAL A 20 -7.76 -1.04 -14.62
C VAL A 20 -9.00 -1.42 -13.83
N ASN A 21 -9.84 -2.26 -14.42
CA ASN A 21 -11.08 -2.71 -13.82
C ASN A 21 -10.77 -3.85 -12.86
N TRP A 22 -10.56 -3.52 -11.58
CA TRP A 22 -10.24 -4.47 -10.52
C TRP A 22 -11.53 -5.13 -10.02
N GLY A 23 -11.64 -6.45 -10.22
CA GLY A 23 -12.71 -7.23 -9.62
C GLY A 23 -12.57 -7.24 -8.10
N ARG A 24 -13.68 -7.01 -7.39
CA ARG A 24 -13.79 -6.96 -5.92
C ARG A 24 -12.94 -8.06 -5.27
N GLY A 25 -11.90 -7.67 -4.51
CA GLY A 25 -11.13 -8.59 -3.66
C GLY A 25 -9.59 -8.53 -3.79
N LEU A 26 -9.02 -7.60 -4.54
CA LEU A 26 -7.55 -7.45 -4.70
C LEU A 26 -7.02 -6.06 -4.26
N ASP A 27 -7.80 -5.30 -3.49
CA ASP A 27 -7.58 -3.87 -3.27
C ASP A 27 -6.47 -3.52 -2.25
N ARG A 28 -5.70 -4.51 -1.77
CA ARG A 28 -4.58 -4.30 -0.84
C ARG A 28 -3.26 -4.68 -1.48
N GLN A 29 -2.77 -3.79 -2.34
CA GLN A 29 -1.39 -3.82 -2.77
C GLN A 29 -0.54 -3.38 -1.56
N LEU A 30 0.25 -4.26 -0.95
CA LEU A 30 1.00 -3.95 0.28
C LEU A 30 2.49 -3.74 0.01
N VAL A 31 2.86 -3.65 -1.26
CA VAL A 31 4.21 -3.41 -1.77
C VAL A 31 4.31 -1.96 -2.25
N PRO A 32 5.46 -1.30 -2.04
CA PRO A 32 5.61 0.10 -2.44
C PRO A 32 5.73 0.16 -3.97
N ASP A 33 4.88 0.95 -4.61
CA ASP A 33 5.02 1.31 -6.03
C ASP A 33 6.12 2.39 -6.16
N PHE A 34 6.10 3.36 -5.25
CA PHE A 34 7.18 4.33 -5.09
C PHE A 34 7.36 4.76 -3.63
N LEU A 35 8.60 5.09 -3.29
CA LEU A 35 8.96 5.70 -2.01
C LEU A 35 8.73 7.20 -2.09
N LEU A 36 8.17 7.77 -1.02
CA LEU A 36 8.00 9.21 -0.92
C LEU A 36 9.35 9.88 -0.62
N GLY A 37 9.67 10.94 -1.35
CA GLY A 37 10.69 11.88 -0.94
C GLY A 37 10.29 12.59 0.37
N LEU A 38 11.24 13.27 1.03
CA LEU A 38 10.95 13.95 2.29
C LEU A 38 9.86 15.03 2.15
N ASP A 39 9.90 15.80 1.06
CA ASP A 39 8.88 16.84 0.81
C ASP A 39 7.51 16.20 0.54
N GLU A 40 7.46 15.13 -0.24
CA GLU A 40 6.22 14.38 -0.54
C GLU A 40 5.64 13.73 0.72
N LEU A 41 6.49 13.19 1.60
CA LEU A 41 6.08 12.67 2.90
C LEU A 41 5.41 13.77 3.73
N VAL A 42 6.03 14.94 3.82
CA VAL A 42 5.51 16.08 4.60
C VAL A 42 4.19 16.59 4.02
N ASP A 43 4.09 16.69 2.69
CA ASP A 43 2.87 17.15 2.03
C ASP A 43 1.74 16.12 2.15
N ASN A 44 2.04 14.82 2.02
CA ASN A 44 1.07 13.73 2.22
C ASN A 44 0.58 13.70 3.68
N HIS A 45 1.49 13.85 4.63
CA HIS A 45 1.17 13.93 6.06
C HIS A 45 0.25 15.10 6.38
N LYS A 46 0.58 16.32 5.91
CA LYS A 46 -0.25 17.51 6.08
C LYS A 46 -1.62 17.34 5.41
N TYR A 47 -1.63 16.81 4.20
CA TYR A 47 -2.86 16.56 3.45
C TYR A 47 -3.80 15.66 4.24
N ARG A 48 -3.31 14.53 4.77
CA ARG A 48 -4.11 13.53 5.51
C ARG A 48 -4.48 13.95 6.92
N CYS A 49 -3.69 14.83 7.56
CA CYS A 49 -4.03 15.41 8.86
C CYS A 49 -5.02 16.58 8.76
N SER A 50 -5.27 17.10 7.55
CA SER A 50 -6.22 18.19 7.35
C SER A 50 -7.64 17.73 7.67
N PRO A 51 -8.43 18.50 8.45
CA PRO A 51 -9.83 18.18 8.75
C PRO A 51 -10.67 17.84 7.51
N ASP A 52 -10.41 18.51 6.38
CA ASP A 52 -11.13 18.31 5.12
C ASP A 52 -10.85 16.96 4.44
N ASN A 53 -9.76 16.27 4.85
CA ASN A 53 -9.31 15.02 4.26
C ASN A 53 -9.13 13.92 5.32
N LEU A 54 -9.67 14.12 6.53
CA LEU A 54 -9.65 13.09 7.56
C LEU A 54 -10.43 11.88 7.05
N GLN A 55 -9.75 10.75 6.99
CA GLN A 55 -10.35 9.47 6.62
C GLN A 55 -11.10 8.91 7.85
N ASP A 56 -12.14 9.59 8.30
CA ASP A 56 -13.04 9.10 9.36
C ASP A 56 -14.18 8.33 8.70
N THR A 57 -14.04 7.01 8.61
CA THR A 57 -14.96 6.16 7.83
C THR A 57 -16.10 5.57 8.65
N GLU A 58 -16.03 5.65 9.99
CA GLU A 58 -16.89 4.86 10.89
C GLU A 58 -17.87 5.70 11.74
N ASP A 59 -17.90 7.03 11.58
CA ASP A 59 -18.79 7.96 12.32
C ASP A 59 -18.78 7.69 13.85
N LEU A 60 -17.57 7.65 14.42
CA LEU A 60 -17.33 7.29 15.81
C LEU A 60 -17.52 8.46 16.80
N GLY A 61 -17.99 9.60 16.29
CA GLY A 61 -18.31 10.82 17.04
C GLY A 61 -17.15 11.81 17.19
N ASP A 62 -17.49 13.07 17.48
CA ASP A 62 -16.57 14.23 17.46
C ASP A 62 -15.31 14.08 18.35
N ASP A 63 -15.40 13.30 19.43
CA ASP A 63 -14.30 13.07 20.37
C ASP A 63 -13.36 11.92 19.94
N TRP A 64 -13.72 11.13 18.93
CA TRP A 64 -12.99 9.93 18.55
C TRP A 64 -11.54 10.21 18.20
N GLY A 65 -11.25 11.30 17.49
CA GLY A 65 -9.89 11.69 17.14
C GLY A 65 -8.96 11.90 18.35
N LYS A 66 -9.51 12.19 19.53
CA LYS A 66 -8.75 12.24 20.78
C LYS A 66 -8.48 10.85 21.34
N VAL A 67 -9.45 9.95 21.27
CA VAL A 67 -9.33 8.54 21.69
C VAL A 67 -8.34 7.80 20.81
N ALA A 68 -8.46 7.94 19.48
CA ALA A 68 -7.60 7.31 18.48
C ALA A 68 -6.10 7.60 18.71
N ARG A 69 -5.76 8.85 19.07
CA ARG A 69 -4.38 9.28 19.36
C ARG A 69 -3.82 8.71 20.66
N GLN A 70 -4.67 8.25 21.57
CA GLN A 70 -4.28 7.65 22.85
C GLN A 70 -4.12 6.14 22.78
N GLN A 71 -4.61 5.51 21.70
CA GLN A 71 -4.41 4.09 21.47
C GLN A 71 -2.92 3.75 21.29
N PRO A 72 -2.48 2.55 21.70
CA PRO A 72 -1.11 2.13 21.47
C PRO A 72 -0.83 1.94 19.98
N ALA A 73 0.44 2.06 19.60
CA ALA A 73 0.87 1.71 18.25
C ALA A 73 0.47 0.28 17.89
N GLY A 74 0.09 0.07 16.63
CA GLY A 74 -0.47 -1.18 16.13
C GLY A 74 -1.97 -1.37 16.45
N GLY A 75 -2.62 -0.44 17.16
CA GLY A 75 -4.08 -0.41 17.31
C GLY A 75 -4.78 0.22 16.10
N ILE A 76 -6.04 -0.13 15.88
CA ILE A 76 -6.85 0.45 14.79
C ILE A 76 -7.44 1.80 15.24
N ALA A 77 -7.06 2.87 14.57
CA ALA A 77 -7.54 4.22 14.83
C ALA A 77 -8.86 4.55 14.10
N HIS A 78 -9.23 3.78 13.06
CA HIS A 78 -10.32 4.07 12.12
C HIS A 78 -10.19 5.44 11.42
N MET A 79 -9.00 6.02 11.47
CA MET A 79 -8.67 7.30 10.84
C MET A 79 -7.16 7.47 10.71
N PHE A 80 -6.75 8.40 9.86
CA PHE A 80 -5.36 8.85 9.86
C PHE A 80 -5.09 9.73 11.10
N VAL A 81 -4.04 9.41 11.85
CA VAL A 81 -3.55 10.24 12.97
C VAL A 81 -2.20 10.86 12.64
N ASP A 82 -1.89 11.99 13.27
CA ASP A 82 -0.62 12.72 13.06
C ASP A 82 0.64 11.92 13.44
N ALA A 83 0.49 10.90 14.27
CA ALA A 83 1.55 9.96 14.60
C ALA A 83 1.80 8.89 13.51
N TYR A 84 1.11 8.93 12.37
CA TYR A 84 1.38 8.06 11.23
C TYR A 84 2.31 8.77 10.25
N LEU A 85 3.49 8.23 9.99
CA LEU A 85 4.46 8.80 9.06
C LEU A 85 4.43 8.04 7.73
N PRO A 86 3.83 8.61 6.66
CA PRO A 86 3.72 7.94 5.38
C PRO A 86 5.10 7.83 4.73
N PHE A 87 5.44 6.71 4.09
CA PHE A 87 6.75 6.56 3.43
C PHE A 87 6.68 5.98 2.01
N ALA A 88 5.54 5.40 1.63
CA ALA A 88 5.34 4.88 0.28
C ALA A 88 3.86 4.88 -0.11
N GLU A 89 3.60 4.93 -1.41
CA GLU A 89 2.28 4.65 -1.99
C GLU A 89 2.29 3.28 -2.65
N ASN A 90 1.15 2.59 -2.61
CA ASN A 90 1.01 1.25 -3.16
C ASN A 90 0.39 1.21 -4.57
N GLY A 91 0.22 2.36 -5.22
CA GLY A 91 -0.40 2.47 -6.55
C GLY A 91 -1.93 2.40 -6.58
N SER A 92 -2.60 1.97 -5.50
CA SER A 92 -4.07 1.99 -5.36
C SER A 92 -4.60 3.24 -4.65
N GLY A 93 -3.71 4.16 -4.25
CA GLY A 93 -4.03 5.34 -3.45
C GLY A 93 -4.02 5.09 -1.94
N ALA A 94 -3.74 3.86 -1.52
CA ALA A 94 -3.37 3.57 -0.14
C ALA A 94 -1.90 3.93 0.10
N VAL A 95 -1.59 4.27 1.34
CA VAL A 95 -0.25 4.70 1.75
C VAL A 95 0.25 3.78 2.84
N LEU A 96 1.50 3.33 2.68
CA LEU A 96 2.23 2.68 3.76
C LEU A 96 2.78 3.74 4.70
N TYR A 97 2.61 3.51 6.00
CA TYR A 97 3.07 4.42 7.04
C TYR A 97 3.73 3.68 8.18
N VAL A 98 4.57 4.42 8.91
CA VAL A 98 5.14 4.00 10.20
C VAL A 98 4.28 4.56 11.31
N ASP A 99 3.78 3.70 12.20
CA ASP A 99 3.03 4.11 13.38
C ASP A 99 3.98 4.53 14.50
N THR A 100 4.06 5.83 14.78
CA THR A 100 4.95 6.37 15.82
C THR A 100 4.27 6.59 17.16
N ARG A 101 3.02 6.15 17.36
CA ARG A 101 2.37 6.19 18.69
C ARG A 101 3.18 5.39 19.71
N GLY A 102 2.98 5.66 21.00
CA GLY A 102 3.63 4.87 22.06
C GLY A 102 3.07 3.45 22.14
N GLY A 103 3.84 2.51 22.69
CA GLY A 103 3.41 1.12 22.90
C GLY A 103 4.43 0.09 22.39
N GLU A 104 4.12 -1.20 22.58
CA GLU A 104 5.04 -2.30 22.22
C GLU A 104 5.31 -2.41 20.71
N GLN A 105 4.39 -1.92 19.87
CA GLN A 105 4.51 -1.95 18.40
C GLN A 105 4.88 -0.58 17.81
N GLN A 106 5.46 0.32 18.61
CA GLN A 106 5.94 1.61 18.11
C GLN A 106 6.96 1.39 16.99
N GLY A 107 6.74 2.03 15.84
CA GLY A 107 7.56 1.90 14.64
C GLY A 107 7.11 0.83 13.67
N CYS A 108 6.00 0.12 13.94
CA CYS A 108 5.45 -0.87 13.00
C CYS A 108 4.98 -0.22 11.69
N VAL A 109 4.98 -1.02 10.62
CA VAL A 109 4.51 -0.61 9.29
C VAL A 109 3.10 -1.12 9.07
N ARG A 110 2.23 -0.23 8.60
CA ARG A 110 0.81 -0.47 8.29
C ARG A 110 0.44 0.25 6.99
N ASP A 111 -0.74 -0.04 6.45
CA ASP A 111 -1.35 0.68 5.35
C ASP A 111 -2.60 1.45 5.80
N VAL A 112 -2.84 2.59 5.15
CA VAL A 112 -4.08 3.34 5.28
C VAL A 112 -4.73 3.50 3.91
N GLY A 113 -5.95 3.00 3.77
CA GLY A 113 -6.75 3.08 2.55
C GLY A 113 -7.89 4.08 2.66
N TRP A 114 -8.50 4.44 1.53
CA TRP A 114 -9.70 5.28 1.51
C TRP A 114 -10.96 4.52 1.96
N GLU A 115 -11.02 3.21 1.71
CA GLU A 115 -12.22 2.41 1.95
C GLU A 115 -12.29 1.78 3.35
N GLY A 116 -11.19 1.71 4.10
CA GLY A 116 -11.15 1.04 5.40
C GLY A 116 -10.11 1.59 6.37
N ALA A 117 -9.75 2.87 6.21
CA ALA A 117 -8.75 3.56 7.02
C ALA A 117 -7.54 2.67 7.34
N ASP A 118 -7.25 2.40 8.62
CA ASP A 118 -6.13 1.60 9.11
C ASP A 118 -6.53 0.25 9.74
N GLU A 119 -7.60 -0.38 9.27
CA GLU A 119 -8.18 -1.60 9.86
C GLU A 119 -7.31 -2.86 9.77
N ALA A 120 -6.24 -2.84 8.97
CA ALA A 120 -5.35 -3.98 8.82
C ALA A 120 -4.39 -4.15 10.01
N ASP A 121 -4.04 -5.40 10.34
CA ASP A 121 -2.94 -5.68 11.25
C ASP A 121 -1.59 -5.14 10.72
N PRO A 122 -0.59 -4.90 11.58
CA PRO A 122 0.73 -4.51 11.16
C PRO A 122 1.34 -5.47 10.12
N ILE A 123 1.74 -4.90 8.98
CA ILE A 123 2.42 -5.58 7.88
C ILE A 123 3.83 -6.02 8.32
N SER A 124 4.48 -5.19 9.14
CA SER A 124 5.80 -5.48 9.68
C SER A 124 6.04 -4.81 11.01
N LYS A 125 6.95 -5.38 11.81
CA LYS A 125 7.30 -4.89 13.16
C LYS A 125 8.09 -3.58 13.13
N SER A 126 8.80 -3.30 12.04
CA SER A 126 9.55 -2.08 11.86
C SER A 126 9.74 -1.73 10.38
N LEU A 127 10.08 -0.47 10.08
CA LEU A 127 10.47 -0.07 8.73
C LEU A 127 11.69 -0.86 8.22
N THR A 128 12.66 -1.14 9.10
CA THR A 128 13.84 -1.94 8.76
C THR A 128 13.46 -3.36 8.36
N ASP A 129 12.58 -3.99 9.13
CA ASP A 129 12.11 -5.35 8.85
C ASP A 129 11.32 -5.39 7.55
N TYR A 130 10.47 -4.38 7.31
CA TYR A 130 9.74 -4.24 6.05
C TYR A 130 10.69 -4.12 4.85
N VAL A 131 11.64 -3.17 4.87
CA VAL A 131 12.61 -2.98 3.79
C VAL A 131 13.46 -4.24 3.57
N ASN A 132 13.87 -4.92 4.64
CA ASN A 132 14.62 -6.16 4.52
C ASN A 132 13.79 -7.28 3.90
N SER A 133 12.50 -7.40 4.26
CA SER A 133 11.59 -8.39 3.67
C SER A 133 11.37 -8.15 2.17
N VAL A 134 11.17 -6.90 1.75
CA VAL A 134 11.06 -6.51 0.34
C VAL A 134 12.34 -6.84 -0.42
N ARG A 135 13.51 -6.51 0.16
CA ARG A 135 14.81 -6.85 -0.43
C ARG A 135 14.98 -8.36 -0.61
N ILE A 136 14.61 -9.17 0.39
CA ILE A 136 14.70 -10.63 0.33
C ILE A 136 13.80 -11.17 -0.77
N SER A 137 12.57 -10.66 -0.87
CA SER A 137 11.62 -11.02 -1.93
C SER A 137 12.22 -10.74 -3.31
N ILE A 138 12.69 -9.52 -3.56
CA ILE A 138 13.32 -9.14 -4.84
C ILE A 138 14.54 -10.01 -5.16
N ALA A 139 15.39 -10.29 -4.19
CA ALA A 139 16.62 -11.06 -4.41
C ALA A 139 16.37 -12.55 -4.67
N SER A 140 15.30 -13.11 -4.09
CA SER A 140 14.99 -14.54 -4.18
C SER A 140 13.88 -14.88 -5.18
N GLY A 141 13.10 -13.88 -5.62
CA GLY A 141 11.86 -14.10 -6.38
C GLY A 141 10.71 -14.63 -5.52
N ALA A 142 10.83 -14.61 -4.19
CA ALA A 142 9.79 -15.09 -3.29
C ALA A 142 8.64 -14.08 -3.17
N GLU A 143 7.45 -14.61 -2.87
CA GLU A 143 6.26 -13.81 -2.62
C GLU A 143 6.44 -12.87 -1.41
N HIS A 144 5.83 -11.70 -1.50
CA HIS A 144 5.73 -10.71 -0.44
C HIS A 144 4.35 -10.04 -0.48
N SER A 145 3.58 -10.24 0.58
CA SER A 145 2.24 -9.69 0.75
C SER A 145 1.27 -9.94 -0.43
N GLY A 146 1.23 -11.18 -0.89
CA GLY A 146 0.43 -11.68 -2.01
C GLY A 146 1.00 -11.40 -3.39
N MET A 147 2.23 -10.87 -3.49
CA MET A 147 2.80 -10.39 -4.74
C MET A 147 4.20 -10.98 -5.00
N LEU A 148 4.48 -11.29 -6.26
CA LEU A 148 5.80 -11.72 -6.73
C LEU A 148 6.54 -10.56 -7.41
N PRO A 149 7.84 -10.38 -7.14
CA PRO A 149 8.64 -9.38 -7.82
C PRO A 149 9.04 -9.87 -9.23
N ALA A 150 8.85 -9.02 -10.22
CA ALA A 150 9.29 -9.21 -11.60
C ALA A 150 10.09 -7.98 -12.07
N VAL A 151 11.11 -8.19 -12.90
CA VAL A 151 11.83 -7.08 -13.53
C VAL A 151 11.54 -7.08 -15.02
N GLU A 152 10.77 -6.09 -15.49
CA GLU A 152 10.44 -5.92 -16.90
C GLU A 152 10.95 -4.57 -17.40
N ASP A 153 11.63 -4.57 -18.55
CA ASP A 153 12.20 -3.37 -19.17
C ASP A 153 13.05 -2.48 -18.22
N GLY A 154 13.66 -3.09 -17.20
CA GLY A 154 14.49 -2.41 -16.20
C GLY A 154 13.72 -1.76 -15.04
N ALA A 155 12.40 -1.97 -14.96
CA ALA A 155 11.56 -1.56 -13.84
C ALA A 155 11.20 -2.77 -12.97
N LEU A 156 11.10 -2.55 -11.65
CA LEU A 156 10.51 -3.53 -10.74
C LEU A 156 8.98 -3.42 -10.85
N ILE A 157 8.34 -4.56 -11.10
CA ILE A 157 6.89 -4.72 -11.18
C ILE A 157 6.50 -5.79 -10.17
N TRP A 158 5.30 -5.66 -9.61
CA TRP A 158 4.72 -6.63 -8.70
C TRP A 158 3.54 -7.32 -9.37
N GLU A 159 3.59 -8.64 -9.45
CA GLU A 159 2.53 -9.48 -10.00
C GLU A 159 1.78 -10.19 -8.87
N VAL A 160 0.48 -10.40 -9.03
CA VAL A 160 -0.30 -11.15 -8.04
C VAL A 160 0.15 -12.60 -8.03
N ASP A 161 0.45 -13.13 -6.84
CA ASP A 161 0.68 -14.57 -6.68
C ASP A 161 -0.66 -15.32 -6.70
N TYR A 162 -0.84 -16.15 -7.71
CA TYR A 162 -2.02 -17.02 -7.86
C TYR A 162 -1.78 -18.45 -7.39
N SER A 163 -0.63 -18.75 -6.79
CA SER A 163 -0.24 -20.11 -6.37
C SER A 163 -1.23 -20.73 -5.38
N ASP A 164 -1.82 -19.91 -4.50
CA ASP A 164 -2.85 -20.33 -3.54
C ASP A 164 -4.25 -20.50 -4.14
N ARG A 165 -4.46 -20.08 -5.39
CA ARG A 165 -5.75 -20.20 -6.08
C ARG A 165 -5.90 -21.65 -6.57
N GLN A 166 -6.52 -22.51 -5.76
CA GLN A 166 -6.96 -23.82 -6.24
C GLN A 166 -7.85 -23.65 -7.48
N PRO A 167 -7.60 -24.38 -8.59
CA PRO A 167 -8.57 -24.44 -9.67
C PRO A 167 -9.86 -25.01 -9.09
N SER A 168 -10.96 -24.27 -9.24
CA SER A 168 -12.29 -24.72 -8.82
C SER A 168 -12.50 -26.12 -9.40
N ALA A 169 -12.58 -27.12 -8.53
CA ALA A 169 -12.85 -28.49 -8.94
C ALA A 169 -14.24 -28.54 -9.61
N GLY A 170 -14.24 -28.82 -10.91
CA GLY A 170 -15.33 -29.49 -11.62
C GLY A 170 -16.67 -28.76 -11.72
N ALA A 171 -16.85 -27.98 -12.78
CA ALA A 171 -18.10 -28.07 -13.54
C ALA A 171 -17.93 -29.17 -14.59
N SER A 172 -18.05 -30.43 -14.17
CA SER A 172 -18.23 -31.54 -15.12
C SER A 172 -19.69 -31.50 -15.60
N ALA A 173 -19.84 -31.41 -16.92
CA ALA A 173 -21.10 -31.42 -17.65
C ALA A 173 -21.83 -32.78 -17.56
#